data_AF-A0A955J3Z3-F1
#
_entry.id   AF-A0A955J3Z3-F1
#
_cell.length_a   1.000
_cell.length_b   1.000
_cell.length_c   1.000
_cell.angle_alpha   90.00
_cell.angle_beta   90.00
_cell.angle_gamma   90.00
#
_symmetry.space_group_name_H-M   'P 1'
#
loop_
_entity.id
_entity.type
_entity.pdbx_description
1 polymer ?
#
loop_
_entity_poly.entity_id
_entity_poly.type
_entity_poly.pdbx_seq_one_letter_code
_entity_poly.pdbx_strand_id
1 'polypeptide(L)'
;MATTKLLHPEVEASVRQLKGALLDVMVSVGADPRRPQTIHRRFQLDRVLCWKVSRIEKATAAEEALNYLPGAEAFRIYLDAFEREGADKDAVQRSRDAVRTLSEKLERHVGDRTTLELVLDGAARKGEQLLV
;
A
#
# COMPACT_ATOMS: atom_id res chain seq x y z
N MET A 1 4.74 -5.90 -24.59
CA MET A 1 6.18 -5.75 -24.30
C MET A 1 6.39 -4.55 -23.36
N ALA A 2 5.84 -4.62 -22.14
CA ALA A 2 5.85 -3.52 -21.15
C ALA A 2 6.36 -3.95 -19.75
N THR A 3 6.72 -5.22 -19.58
CA THR A 3 7.04 -5.82 -18.27
C THR A 3 8.42 -5.40 -17.75
N THR A 4 9.34 -4.97 -18.62
CA THR A 4 10.75 -4.70 -18.26
C THR A 4 10.95 -3.42 -17.44
N LYS A 5 10.02 -2.45 -17.45
CA LYS A 5 10.19 -1.17 -16.75
C LYS A 5 9.85 -1.20 -15.25
N LEU A 6 9.05 -2.16 -14.79
CA LEU A 6 8.67 -2.28 -13.36
C LEU A 6 9.75 -3.00 -12.52
N LEU A 7 10.64 -3.76 -13.17
CA LEU A 7 11.78 -4.51 -12.61
C LEU A 7 13.03 -3.66 -12.39
N HIS A 8 12.87 -2.35 -12.10
CA HIS A 8 14.03 -1.54 -11.75
C HIS A 8 14.44 -1.83 -10.30
N PRO A 9 15.72 -2.11 -9.99
CA PRO A 9 16.16 -2.45 -8.62
C PRO A 9 15.77 -1.41 -7.57
N GLU A 10 15.72 -0.12 -7.95
CA GLU A 10 15.25 0.94 -7.04
C GLU A 10 13.77 0.84 -6.72
N VAL A 11 12.92 0.41 -7.67
CA VAL A 11 11.48 0.23 -7.42
C VAL A 11 11.27 -0.96 -6.49
N GLU A 12 11.99 -2.07 -6.73
CA GLU A 12 11.94 -3.23 -5.83
C GLU A 12 12.40 -2.88 -4.41
N ALA A 13 13.47 -2.11 -4.27
CA ALA A 13 13.96 -1.64 -2.98
C ALA A 13 12.92 -0.77 -2.27
N SER A 14 12.28 0.17 -2.97
CA SER A 14 11.21 1.01 -2.41
C SER A 14 9.97 0.22 -2.03
N VAL A 15 9.59 -0.83 -2.77
CA VAL A 15 8.49 -1.73 -2.40
C VAL A 15 8.84 -2.48 -1.11
N ARG A 16 10.06 -3.04 -0.99
CA ARG A 16 10.50 -3.70 0.25
C ARG A 16 10.49 -2.74 1.44
N GLN A 17 10.95 -1.50 1.23
CA GLN A 17 10.93 -0.46 2.26
C GLN A 17 9.50 -0.12 2.70
N LEU A 18 8.57 0.03 1.74
CA LEU A 18 7.17 0.28 2.03
C LEU A 18 6.56 -0.85 2.88
N LYS A 19 6.77 -2.11 2.49
CA LYS A 19 6.28 -3.27 3.24
C LYS A 19 6.79 -3.28 4.68
N GLY A 20 8.10 -3.09 4.86
CA GLY A 20 8.71 -3.02 6.19
C GLY A 20 8.10 -1.90 7.05
N ALA A 21 7.94 -0.70 6.49
CA ALA A 21 7.38 0.43 7.22
C ALA A 21 5.91 0.23 7.60
N LEU A 22 5.08 -0.30 6.68
CA LEU A 22 3.69 -0.63 6.98
C LEU A 22 3.58 -1.70 8.08
N LEU A 23 4.44 -2.72 8.03
CA LEU A 23 4.51 -3.75 9.06
C LEU A 23 4.87 -3.17 10.42
N ASP A 24 5.86 -2.27 10.52
CA ASP A 24 6.23 -1.59 11.77
C ASP A 24 5.03 -0.86 12.39
N VAL A 25 4.28 -0.11 11.57
CA VAL A 25 3.07 0.61 12.01
C VAL A 25 2.04 -0.38 12.56
N MET A 26 1.77 -1.47 11.83
CA MET A 26 0.81 -2.49 12.26
C MET A 26 1.24 -3.18 13.57
N VAL A 27 2.50 -3.54 13.69
CA VAL A 27 3.05 -4.18 14.90
C VAL A 27 2.95 -3.25 16.11
N SER A 28 3.18 -1.95 15.94
CA SER A 28 3.12 -0.97 17.04
C SER A 28 1.76 -0.91 17.75
N VAL A 29 0.67 -1.26 17.05
CA VAL A 29 -0.70 -1.30 17.61
C VAL A 29 -1.25 -2.72 17.75
N GLY A 30 -0.43 -3.75 17.51
CA GLY A 30 -0.85 -5.15 17.57
C GLY A 30 -1.83 -5.55 16.47
N ALA A 31 -1.77 -4.93 15.28
CA ALA A 31 -2.53 -5.34 14.12
C ALA A 31 -1.80 -6.43 13.33
N ASP A 32 -2.55 -7.38 12.77
CA ASP A 32 -2.01 -8.44 11.91
C ASP A 32 -2.41 -8.21 10.45
N PRO A 33 -1.45 -7.92 9.53
CA PRO A 33 -1.75 -7.73 8.11
C PRO A 33 -2.40 -8.94 7.43
N ARG A 34 -2.30 -10.13 8.02
CA ARG A 34 -2.91 -11.35 7.50
C ARG A 34 -4.41 -11.40 7.75
N ARG A 35 -4.93 -10.54 8.63
CA ARG A 35 -6.33 -10.48 9.08
C ARG A 35 -6.99 -9.14 8.70
N PRO A 36 -7.17 -8.83 7.40
CA PRO A 36 -7.70 -7.54 6.95
C PRO A 36 -9.10 -7.23 7.48
N GLN A 37 -9.93 -8.25 7.75
CA GLN A 37 -11.26 -8.06 8.35
C GLN A 37 -11.17 -7.53 9.79
N THR A 38 -10.16 -7.96 10.55
CA THR A 38 -9.90 -7.45 11.90
C THR A 38 -9.44 -6.00 11.84
N ILE A 39 -8.58 -5.66 10.87
CA ILE A 39 -8.12 -4.28 10.66
C ILE A 39 -9.30 -3.38 10.28
N HIS A 40 -10.11 -3.77 9.31
CA HIS A 40 -11.32 -3.04 8.91
C HIS A 40 -12.24 -2.72 10.11
N ARG A 41 -12.55 -3.73 10.94
CA ARG A 41 -13.44 -3.56 12.09
C ARG A 41 -12.82 -2.73 13.21
N ARG A 42 -11.53 -2.91 13.50
CA ARG A 42 -10.88 -2.22 14.61
C ARG A 42 -10.61 -0.75 14.28
N PHE A 43 -10.06 -0.49 13.09
CA PHE A 43 -9.62 0.85 12.70
C PHE A 43 -10.66 1.61 11.88
N GLN A 44 -11.85 1.03 11.65
CA GLN A 44 -12.96 1.62 10.89
C GLN A 44 -12.55 2.09 9.48
N LEU A 45 -11.60 1.37 8.87
CA LEU A 45 -11.07 1.66 7.54
C LEU A 45 -11.91 1.01 6.45
N ASP A 46 -11.80 1.48 5.20
CA ASP A 46 -12.45 0.79 4.08
C ASP A 46 -11.96 -0.66 3.92
N ARG A 47 -12.90 -1.57 3.61
CA ARG A 47 -12.62 -3.01 3.52
C ARG A 47 -11.68 -3.33 2.35
N VAL A 48 -11.87 -2.67 1.21
CA VAL A 48 -11.03 -2.88 0.01
C VAL A 48 -9.63 -2.37 0.28
N LEU A 49 -9.49 -1.23 0.95
CA LEU A 49 -8.20 -0.70 1.39
C LEU A 49 -7.46 -1.68 2.30
N CYS A 50 -8.11 -2.21 3.34
CA CYS A 50 -7.50 -3.23 4.21
C CYS A 50 -7.09 -4.49 3.45
N TRP A 51 -7.91 -4.93 2.48
CA TRP A 51 -7.58 -6.06 1.63
C TRP A 51 -6.37 -5.78 0.73
N LYS A 52 -6.32 -4.62 0.06
CA LYS A 52 -5.19 -4.18 -0.78
C LYS A 52 -3.88 -4.19 0.02
N VAL A 53 -3.87 -3.59 1.21
CA VAL A 53 -2.68 -3.58 2.09
C VAL A 53 -2.29 -5.00 2.51
N SER A 54 -3.24 -5.87 2.83
CA SER A 54 -2.96 -7.29 3.11
C SER A 54 -2.34 -8.02 1.91
N ARG A 55 -2.75 -7.69 0.67
CA ARG A 55 -2.15 -8.25 -0.55
C ARG A 55 -0.73 -7.74 -0.77
N ILE A 56 -0.44 -6.47 -0.51
CA ILE A 56 0.92 -5.90 -0.55
C ILE A 56 1.84 -6.65 0.41
N GLU A 57 1.41 -6.87 1.65
CA GLU A 57 2.19 -7.59 2.65
C GLU A 57 2.47 -9.05 2.26
N LYS A 58 1.47 -9.74 1.70
CA LYS A 58 1.56 -11.14 1.27
C LYS A 58 2.32 -11.35 -0.03
N ALA A 59 2.43 -10.34 -0.89
CA ALA A 59 3.08 -10.45 -2.19
C ALA A 59 4.55 -10.88 -2.04
N THR A 60 4.98 -11.88 -2.81
CA THR A 60 6.37 -12.38 -2.75
C THR A 60 7.30 -11.60 -3.68
N ALA A 61 6.74 -11.03 -4.75
CA ALA A 61 7.45 -10.24 -5.75
C ALA A 61 7.00 -8.77 -5.71
N ALA A 62 7.87 -7.85 -6.11
CA ALA A 62 7.58 -6.42 -6.08
C ALA A 62 6.43 -6.09 -7.04
N GLU A 63 6.44 -6.67 -8.23
CA GLU A 63 5.45 -6.50 -9.29
C GLU A 63 4.07 -6.98 -8.85
N GLU A 64 4.01 -8.06 -8.05
CA GLU A 64 2.76 -8.51 -7.45
C GLU A 64 2.23 -7.44 -6.48
N ALA A 65 3.08 -6.89 -5.61
CA ALA A 65 2.69 -5.85 -4.67
C ALA A 65 2.21 -4.56 -5.37
N LEU A 66 2.86 -4.19 -6.48
CA LEU A 66 2.51 -3.00 -7.27
C LEU A 66 1.06 -3.04 -7.78
N ASN A 67 0.53 -4.22 -8.12
CA ASN A 67 -0.85 -4.39 -8.58
C ASN A 67 -1.91 -4.04 -7.51
N TYR A 68 -1.51 -3.97 -6.24
CA TYR A 68 -2.41 -3.72 -5.13
C TYR A 68 -2.18 -2.36 -4.47
N LEU A 69 -1.27 -1.53 -4.99
CA LEU A 69 -0.99 -0.22 -4.40
C LEU A 69 -2.26 0.64 -4.35
N PRO A 70 -2.65 1.13 -3.17
CA PRO A 70 -3.63 2.19 -3.08
C PRO A 70 -3.05 3.53 -3.56
N GLY A 71 -3.93 4.47 -3.90
CA GLY A 71 -3.56 5.85 -4.17
C GLY A 71 -2.97 6.54 -2.93
N ALA A 72 -2.30 7.68 -3.13
CA ALA A 72 -1.64 8.41 -2.04
C ALA A 72 -2.63 8.80 -0.93
N GLU A 73 -3.84 9.23 -1.30
CA GLU A 73 -4.88 9.60 -0.34
C GLU A 73 -5.36 8.41 0.49
N ALA A 74 -5.50 7.23 -0.11
CA ALA A 74 -5.89 6.02 0.61
C ALA A 74 -4.77 5.55 1.57
N PHE A 75 -3.51 5.72 1.22
CA PHE A 75 -2.39 5.52 2.17
C PHE A 75 -2.45 6.51 3.32
N ARG A 76 -2.74 7.79 3.05
CA ARG A 76 -2.89 8.81 4.09
C ARG A 76 -4.00 8.44 5.08
N ILE A 77 -5.19 8.09 4.58
CA ILE A 77 -6.32 7.63 5.41
C ILE A 77 -5.93 6.41 6.25
N TYR A 78 -5.23 5.45 5.66
CA TYR A 78 -4.74 4.26 6.35
C TYR A 78 -3.82 4.65 7.52
N LEU A 79 -2.76 5.41 7.26
CA LEU A 79 -1.77 5.78 8.27
C LEU A 79 -2.33 6.70 9.36
N ASP A 80 -3.23 7.63 8.99
CA ASP A 80 -3.91 8.50 9.96
C ASP A 80 -4.78 7.70 10.94
N ALA A 81 -5.41 6.60 10.49
CA ALA A 81 -6.20 5.74 11.38
C ALA A 81 -5.32 4.98 12.38
N PHE A 82 -4.15 4.51 11.96
CA PHE A 82 -3.19 3.86 12.86
C PHE A 82 -2.59 4.86 13.87
N GLU A 83 -2.25 6.07 13.41
CA GLU A 83 -1.74 7.14 14.27
C GLU A 83 -2.75 7.55 15.35
N ARG A 84 -4.04 7.65 15.01
CA ARG A 84 -5.12 7.92 15.97
C ARG A 84 -5.27 6.83 17.05
N GLU A 85 -4.95 5.59 16.70
CA GLU A 85 -4.97 4.43 17.61
C GLU A 85 -3.65 4.27 18.39
N GLY A 86 -2.75 5.27 18.34
CA GLY A 86 -1.52 5.30 19.11
C GLY A 86 -0.35 4.55 18.49
N ALA A 87 -0.35 4.37 17.16
CA ALA A 87 0.81 3.85 16.47
C ALA A 87 2.05 4.73 16.72
N ASP A 88 3.22 4.09 16.70
CA ASP A 88 4.50 4.77 16.86
C ASP A 88 4.68 5.85 15.78
N LYS A 89 4.93 7.09 16.22
CA LYS A 89 4.98 8.25 15.32
C LYS A 89 6.13 8.15 14.32
N ASP A 90 7.26 7.59 14.74
CA ASP A 90 8.41 7.41 13.85
C ASP A 90 8.12 6.33 12.79
N ALA A 91 7.44 5.24 13.16
CA ALA A 91 6.98 4.22 12.22
C ALA A 91 5.97 4.78 11.22
N VAL A 92 5.02 5.61 11.67
CA VAL A 92 4.06 6.30 10.79
C VAL A 92 4.79 7.21 9.81
N GLN A 93 5.73 8.03 10.30
CA GLN A 93 6.50 8.93 9.43
C GLN A 93 7.35 8.16 8.41
N ARG A 94 8.04 7.08 8.83
CA ARG A 94 8.78 6.19 7.91
C ARG A 94 7.87 5.61 6.83
N SER A 95 6.63 5.27 7.16
CA SER A 95 5.65 4.77 6.18
C SER A 95 5.24 5.84 5.17
N ARG A 96 4.97 7.07 5.62
CA ARG A 96 4.66 8.21 4.73
C ARG A 96 5.82 8.48 3.78
N ASP A 97 7.05 8.43 4.29
CA ASP A 97 8.27 8.63 3.50
C ASP A 97 8.49 7.50 2.49
N ALA A 98 8.22 6.25 2.86
CA ALA A 98 8.29 5.11 1.95
C ALA A 98 7.26 5.19 0.82
N VAL A 99 6.01 5.62 1.11
CA VAL A 99 4.97 5.84 0.10
C VAL A 99 5.40 6.93 -0.90
N ARG A 100 5.95 8.04 -0.41
CA ARG A 100 6.46 9.12 -1.25
C ARG A 100 7.62 8.65 -2.12
N THR A 101 8.62 8.00 -1.50
CA THR A 101 9.80 7.47 -2.20
C THR A 101 9.39 6.49 -3.31
N LEU A 102 8.47 5.56 -3.03
CA LEU A 102 7.98 4.63 -4.04
C LEU A 102 7.28 5.36 -5.19
N SER A 103 6.43 6.35 -4.90
CA SER A 103 5.75 7.15 -5.92
C SER A 103 6.75 7.87 -6.82
N GLU A 104 7.76 8.52 -6.26
CA GLU A 104 8.83 9.19 -7.02
C GLU A 104 9.63 8.22 -7.91
N LYS A 105 9.93 7.01 -7.41
CA LYS A 105 10.64 5.99 -8.19
C LYS A 105 9.77 5.45 -9.33
N LEU A 106 8.48 5.23 -9.08
CA LEU A 106 7.53 4.78 -10.10
C LEU A 106 7.38 5.83 -11.20
N GLU A 107 7.21 7.11 -10.84
CA GLU A 107 7.13 8.21 -11.81
C GLU A 107 8.38 8.28 -12.70
N ARG A 108 9.56 8.18 -12.10
CA ARG A 108 10.84 8.23 -12.82
C ARG A 108 11.02 7.09 -13.82
N HIS A 109 10.64 5.87 -13.44
CA HIS A 109 11.00 4.65 -14.19
C HIS A 109 9.86 4.09 -15.06
N VAL A 110 8.60 4.32 -14.65
CA VAL A 110 7.41 3.74 -15.29
C VAL A 110 6.66 4.78 -16.13
N GLY A 111 6.76 6.07 -15.81
CA GLY A 111 6.02 7.16 -16.44
C GLY A 111 4.82 7.65 -15.62
N ASP A 112 4.09 8.64 -16.15
CA ASP A 112 3.14 9.53 -15.47
C ASP A 112 2.17 8.82 -14.51
N ARG A 113 2.28 9.21 -13.23
CA ARG A 113 1.41 8.80 -12.11
C ARG A 113 -0.07 9.01 -12.42
N THR A 114 -0.42 9.98 -13.26
CA THR A 114 -1.80 10.20 -13.73
C THR A 114 -2.35 8.98 -14.46
N THR A 115 -1.52 8.30 -15.27
CA THR A 115 -1.90 7.04 -15.94
C THR A 115 -1.99 5.89 -14.94
N LEU A 116 -1.11 5.87 -13.94
CA LEU A 116 -1.14 4.87 -12.88
C LEU A 116 -2.39 5.02 -12.01
N GLU A 117 -2.75 6.24 -11.63
CA GLU A 117 -3.93 6.56 -10.81
C GLU A 117 -5.24 6.36 -11.58
N LEU A 118 -5.31 6.72 -12.87
CA LEU A 118 -6.48 6.38 -13.71
C LEU A 118 -6.73 4.87 -13.84
N VAL A 119 -5.66 4.07 -13.91
CA VAL A 119 -5.77 2.59 -13.93
C VAL A 119 -6.11 2.04 -12.55
N LEU A 120 -5.55 2.59 -11.47
CA LEU A 120 -5.80 2.16 -10.09
C LEU A 120 -7.20 2.57 -9.58
N ASP A 121 -7.74 3.72 -10.02
CA ASP A 121 -9.12 4.16 -9.77
C ASP A 121 -10.12 3.34 -10.60
N GLY A 122 -9.78 2.99 -11.85
CA GLY A 122 -10.60 2.09 -12.67
C GLY A 122 -10.77 0.69 -12.04
N ALA A 123 -9.77 0.20 -11.30
CA ALA A 123 -9.83 -1.07 -10.59
C ALA A 123 -10.64 -1.02 -9.28
N ALA A 124 -10.95 0.16 -8.73
CA ALA A 124 -11.82 0.29 -7.56
C ALA A 124 -13.24 -0.22 -7.83
N ARG A 125 -13.73 -0.10 -9.08
CA ARG A 125 -15.02 -0.67 -9.51
C ARG A 125 -15.04 -2.20 -9.65
N LYS A 126 -13.88 -2.86 -9.79
CA LYS A 126 -13.82 -4.32 -10.03
C LYS A 126 -13.72 -5.15 -8.75
N GLY A 127 -13.44 -4.51 -7.60
CA GLY A 127 -13.47 -5.14 -6.28
C GLY A 127 -14.88 -5.45 -5.77
N GLU A 128 -15.91 -4.83 -6.35
CA GLU A 128 -17.32 -5.04 -5.99
C GLU A 128 -17.86 -6.42 -6.44
N GLN A 129 -17.18 -7.12 -7.36
CA GLN A 129 -17.67 -8.37 -7.96
C GLN A 129 -17.11 -9.68 -7.36
N LEU A 130 -16.13 -9.60 -6.45
CA LEU A 130 -15.44 -10.77 -5.89
C LEU A 130 -15.69 -10.99 -4.38
N LEU A 131 -16.60 -10.22 -3.79
CA LEU A 131 -17.01 -10.37 -2.39
C LEU A 131 -18.40 -11.02 -2.34
N VAL A 132 -18.45 -12.31 -2.64
CA VAL A 132 -19.54 -13.22 -2.22
C VAL A 132 -19.00 -14.16 -1.15
#